data_AF-A0A6A5ATR5-F1
#
_entry.id   AF-A0A6A5ATR5-F1
#
_cell.length_a   1.000
_cell.length_b   1.000
_cell.length_c   1.000
_cell.angle_alpha   90.00
_cell.angle_beta   90.00
_cell.angle_gamma   90.00
#
_symmetry.space_group_name_H-M   'P 1'
#
loop_
_entity.id
_entity.type
_entity.pdbx_description
1 polymer ?
#
loop_
_entity_poly.entity_id
_entity_poly.type
_entity_poly.pdbx_seq_one_letter_code
_entity_poly.pdbx_strand_id
1 'polypeptide(L)'
;YLQCASPSSLQSHGAIVTLRLLGLLVKHGSEPSLQSALDAAVTESPLPPWERIVPQLLSRLAHPDSNAAARVEAILLRLAAQNPHLIVYPAVVESTKLTEALDSDLVDQVRLLIAELRRISLLWDEAWVSLLSKLSTDVARRSHTLEKEATRVERNAFLPDNEKRALAQRKFVAMMKPVLLALATLAKDTIETTSQTPHEHWFAHHFGPLITSALSTFQRCLDPNDDLALQLLRPSQSQPTHTLSSRLANPWVQCLWSPFEDILKRLNACQRRSSLQMASISPVLASWESSLVHMPGMPTLQIHRVAPDVQILATKTKPKCFELVGSDGVSHRYLLKAREDLHLDERIMQLLATVNGCLGSDKQAMHYDLSARHYNVIPLANDVGLIQMVRHVTPLFQIYTAAATTGPSSTTTASTDVNSVAAAPTAPFYAKLKQHGITNVTPSGRPHWPLTTLRQVYTDLVNEHPKTNVLLAE
;
A
#
# COMPACT_ATOMS: atom_id res chain seq x y z
N TYR A 1 29.89 27.13 13.24
CA TYR A 1 29.94 26.41 11.95
C TYR A 1 28.76 26.76 11.06
N LEU A 2 27.50 26.44 11.45
CA LEU A 2 26.33 26.67 10.59
C LEU A 2 26.18 28.11 10.07
N GLN A 3 26.60 29.11 10.84
CA GLN A 3 26.56 30.53 10.46
C GLN A 3 27.74 30.98 9.58
N CYS A 4 28.87 30.28 9.61
CA CYS A 4 30.14 30.76 9.03
C CYS A 4 30.61 29.95 7.81
N ALA A 5 30.04 28.75 7.62
CA ALA A 5 30.43 27.86 6.55
C ALA A 5 29.95 28.40 5.19
N SER A 6 30.76 28.23 4.14
CA SER A 6 30.34 28.57 2.78
C SER A 6 29.13 27.75 2.34
N PRO A 7 28.33 28.22 1.36
CA PRO A 7 27.21 27.44 0.81
C PRO A 7 27.63 26.04 0.35
N SER A 8 28.81 25.90 -0.27
CA SER A 8 29.37 24.61 -0.70
C SER A 8 29.72 23.68 0.48
N SER A 9 30.24 24.23 1.57
CA SER A 9 30.55 23.47 2.80
C SER A 9 29.27 23.06 3.54
N LEU A 10 28.23 23.90 3.51
CA LEU A 10 26.90 23.55 4.02
C LEU A 10 26.22 22.49 3.14
N GLN A 11 26.42 22.52 1.82
CA GLN A 11 25.89 21.51 0.91
C GLN A 11 26.48 20.12 1.17
N SER A 12 27.80 20.02 1.32
CA SER A 12 28.50 18.74 1.58
C SER A 12 28.37 18.25 3.03
N HIS A 13 28.71 19.08 4.00
CA HIS A 13 28.88 18.66 5.40
C HIS A 13 27.77 19.15 6.32
N GLY A 14 26.90 20.06 5.85
CA GLY A 14 25.86 20.69 6.66
C GLY A 14 24.96 19.67 7.35
N ALA A 15 24.44 18.68 6.62
CA ALA A 15 23.56 17.65 7.17
C ALA A 15 24.22 16.86 8.32
N ILE A 16 25.49 16.48 8.18
CA ILE A 16 26.24 15.75 9.22
C ILE A 16 26.37 16.62 10.48
N VAL A 17 26.72 17.89 10.31
CA VAL A 17 26.87 18.81 11.45
C VAL A 17 25.52 19.05 12.12
N THR A 18 24.44 19.28 11.36
CA THR A 18 23.10 19.47 11.92
C THR A 18 22.62 18.22 12.68
N LEU A 19 22.85 17.01 12.15
CA LEU A 19 22.49 15.76 12.85
C LEU A 19 23.28 15.57 14.15
N ARG A 20 24.57 15.94 14.18
CA ARG A 20 25.37 15.91 15.41
C ARG A 20 24.86 16.92 16.44
N LEU A 21 24.49 18.12 16.00
CA LEU A 21 23.89 19.14 16.87
C LEU A 21 22.54 18.68 17.42
N LEU A 22 21.69 18.06 16.59
CA LEU A 22 20.46 17.41 17.05
C LEU A 22 20.76 16.32 18.10
N GLY A 23 21.79 15.50 17.87
CA GLY A 23 22.26 14.52 18.83
C GLY A 23 22.66 15.13 20.18
N LEU A 24 23.34 16.28 20.17
CA LEU A 24 23.70 17.01 21.39
C LEU A 24 22.47 17.57 22.11
N LEU A 25 21.55 18.20 21.37
CA LEU A 25 20.30 18.75 21.91
C LEU A 25 19.45 17.69 22.60
N VAL A 26 19.35 16.51 21.99
CA VAL A 26 18.55 15.40 22.53
C VAL A 26 19.25 14.69 23.69
N LYS A 27 20.56 14.45 23.59
CA LYS A 27 21.31 13.69 24.61
C LYS A 27 21.59 14.50 25.88
N HIS A 28 21.79 15.80 25.75
CA HIS A 28 22.18 16.69 26.84
C HIS A 28 21.10 17.74 27.15
N GLY A 29 19.85 17.49 26.76
CA GLY A 29 18.73 18.43 26.90
C GLY A 29 18.45 18.88 28.33
N SER A 30 18.77 18.06 29.33
CA SER A 30 18.59 18.35 30.76
C SER A 30 19.86 18.82 31.48
N GLU A 31 20.99 18.92 30.78
CA GLU A 31 22.27 19.29 31.40
C GLU A 31 22.23 20.78 31.82
N PRO A 32 22.27 21.13 33.13
CA PRO A 32 22.06 22.50 33.59
C PRO A 32 23.14 23.46 33.09
N SER A 33 24.38 22.97 33.01
CA SER A 33 25.54 23.75 32.57
C SER A 33 25.47 24.18 31.09
N LEU A 34 24.63 23.52 30.29
CA LEU A 34 24.53 23.75 28.84
C LEU A 34 23.25 24.47 28.41
N GLN A 35 22.25 24.65 29.30
CA GLN A 35 20.93 25.18 28.93
C GLN A 35 21.01 26.49 28.14
N SER A 36 21.69 27.51 28.67
CA SER A 36 21.82 28.81 28.02
C SER A 36 22.48 28.72 26.64
N ALA A 37 23.52 27.89 26.49
CA ALA A 37 24.21 27.69 25.22
C ALA A 37 23.32 26.95 24.20
N LEU A 38 22.54 25.96 24.65
CA LEU A 38 21.59 25.25 23.80
C LEU A 38 20.40 26.15 23.40
N ASP A 39 19.94 27.06 24.28
CA ASP A 39 18.83 27.99 24.01
C ASP A 39 19.24 29.02 22.95
N ALA A 40 20.44 29.59 23.13
CA ALA A 40 21.04 30.47 22.15
C ALA A 40 21.23 29.74 20.80
N ALA A 41 21.74 28.50 20.82
CA ALA A 41 21.93 27.71 19.60
C ALA A 41 20.61 27.47 18.84
N VAL A 42 19.51 27.20 19.54
CA VAL A 42 18.19 27.03 18.92
C VAL A 42 17.67 28.35 18.35
N THR A 43 17.86 29.46 19.04
CA THR A 43 17.29 30.77 18.65
C THR A 43 18.08 31.43 17.52
N GLU A 44 19.41 31.35 17.58
CA GLU A 44 20.33 32.07 16.67
C GLU A 44 20.76 31.23 15.46
N SER A 45 20.47 29.92 15.45
CA SER A 45 20.88 29.07 14.32
C SER A 45 20.13 29.43 13.03
N PRO A 46 20.83 29.38 11.87
CA PRO A 46 20.20 29.55 10.57
C PRO A 46 19.32 28.34 10.26
N LEU A 47 18.20 28.56 9.57
CA LEU A 47 17.23 27.50 9.26
C LEU A 47 17.61 26.54 8.12
N PRO A 48 18.28 26.95 7.03
CA PRO A 48 18.53 26.05 5.88
C PRO A 48 19.18 24.70 6.21
N PRO A 49 20.13 24.60 7.17
CA PRO A 49 20.67 23.29 7.57
C PRO A 49 19.67 22.37 8.28
N TRP A 50 18.66 22.94 8.96
CA TRP A 50 17.60 22.21 9.66
C TRP A 50 16.50 21.72 8.72
N GLU A 51 16.23 22.45 7.64
CA GLU A 51 15.27 22.05 6.59
C GLU A 51 15.54 20.64 6.05
N ARG A 52 16.83 20.28 5.91
CA ARG A 52 17.25 18.98 5.38
C ARG A 52 17.02 17.81 6.34
N ILE A 53 16.73 18.08 7.60
CA ILE A 53 16.56 17.07 8.64
C ILE A 53 15.22 17.19 9.37
N VAL A 54 14.23 17.87 8.77
CA VAL A 54 12.85 17.97 9.28
C VAL A 54 12.30 16.60 9.70
N PRO A 55 12.45 15.53 8.90
CA PRO A 55 11.91 14.23 9.29
C PRO A 55 12.63 13.62 10.51
N GLN A 56 13.86 14.03 10.83
CA GLN A 56 14.56 13.65 12.07
C GLN A 56 14.12 14.49 13.26
N LEU A 57 13.83 15.78 13.05
CA LEU A 57 13.31 16.67 14.10
C LEU A 57 11.93 16.17 14.58
N LEU A 58 11.01 15.88 13.66
CA LEU A 58 9.66 15.38 13.98
C LEU A 58 9.70 14.10 14.80
N SER A 59 10.60 13.16 14.44
CA SER A 59 10.80 11.90 15.20
C SER A 59 11.23 12.10 16.67
N ARG A 60 11.60 13.33 17.07
CA ARG A 60 12.03 13.69 18.43
C ARG A 60 11.03 14.56 19.19
N LEU A 61 9.86 14.86 18.63
CA LEU A 61 8.80 15.58 19.36
C LEU A 61 8.28 14.80 20.57
N ALA A 62 8.25 13.46 20.50
CA ALA A 62 7.83 12.58 21.59
C ALA A 62 8.97 12.17 22.53
N HIS A 63 10.05 12.96 22.62
CA HIS A 63 11.21 12.61 23.44
C HIS A 63 10.88 12.69 24.96
N PRO A 64 11.41 11.77 25.81
CA PRO A 64 11.11 11.77 27.24
C PRO A 64 11.57 13.01 28.00
N ASP A 65 12.66 13.64 27.56
CA ASP A 65 13.15 14.91 28.12
C ASP A 65 12.36 16.08 27.52
N SER A 66 11.60 16.77 28.38
CA SER A 66 10.77 17.91 28.00
C SER A 66 11.58 19.11 27.48
N ASN A 67 12.79 19.33 27.98
CA ASN A 67 13.65 20.41 27.51
C ASN A 67 14.15 20.10 26.09
N ALA A 68 14.55 18.85 25.84
CA ALA A 68 14.94 18.41 24.50
C ALA A 68 13.78 18.52 23.51
N ALA A 69 12.58 18.06 23.90
CA ALA A 69 11.38 18.15 23.07
C ALA A 69 11.01 19.62 22.77
N ALA A 70 11.01 20.50 23.77
CA ALA A 70 10.71 21.93 23.61
C ALA A 70 11.70 22.64 22.68
N ARG A 71 12.99 22.29 22.75
CA ARG A 71 14.02 22.84 21.84
C ARG A 71 13.82 22.39 20.40
N VAL A 72 13.50 21.12 20.19
CA VAL A 72 13.18 20.58 18.85
C VAL A 72 11.91 21.23 18.31
N GLU A 73 10.88 21.36 19.13
CA GLU A 73 9.62 22.04 18.80
C GLU A 73 9.89 23.51 18.42
N ALA A 74 10.73 24.23 19.17
CA ALA A 74 11.09 25.61 18.84
C ALA A 74 11.78 25.74 17.46
N ILE A 75 12.65 24.80 17.08
CA ILE A 75 13.24 24.78 15.72
C ILE A 75 12.14 24.56 14.67
N LEU A 76 11.22 23.61 14.90
CA LEU A 76 10.14 23.29 13.99
C LEU A 76 9.14 24.44 13.84
N LEU A 77 8.85 25.19 14.91
CA LEU A 77 8.00 26.38 14.87
C LEU A 77 8.66 27.51 14.06
N ARG A 78 9.99 27.71 14.19
CA ARG A 78 10.72 28.67 13.35
C ARG A 78 10.69 28.25 11.87
N LEU A 79 10.84 26.95 11.59
CA LEU A 79 10.72 26.41 10.23
C LEU A 79 9.30 26.57 9.67
N ALA A 80 8.26 26.33 10.48
CA ALA A 80 6.87 26.50 10.10
C ALA A 80 6.56 27.96 9.72
N ALA A 81 7.11 28.91 10.48
CA ALA A 81 6.92 30.34 10.22
C ALA A 81 7.60 30.84 8.93
N GLN A 82 8.78 30.32 8.58
CA GLN A 82 9.53 30.76 7.39
C GLN A 82 9.25 29.91 6.14
N ASN A 83 9.09 28.59 6.31
CA ASN A 83 8.94 27.60 5.25
C ASN A 83 7.79 26.63 5.59
N PRO A 84 6.53 27.10 5.62
CA PRO A 84 5.38 26.31 6.06
C PRO A 84 5.17 25.03 5.23
N HIS A 85 5.53 25.07 3.95
CA HIS A 85 5.41 23.95 3.01
C HIS A 85 6.28 22.73 3.38
N LEU A 86 7.38 22.89 4.13
CA LEU A 86 8.22 21.78 4.59
C LEU A 86 7.61 21.04 5.79
N ILE A 87 6.74 21.73 6.53
CA ILE A 87 6.21 21.26 7.81
C ILE A 87 4.78 20.78 7.67
N VAL A 88 3.96 21.41 6.82
CA VAL A 88 2.51 21.19 6.79
C VAL A 88 2.12 19.73 6.53
N TYR A 89 2.75 19.04 5.60
CA TYR A 89 2.45 17.64 5.30
C TYR A 89 2.75 16.73 6.51
N PRO A 90 3.99 16.65 7.01
CA PRO A 90 4.27 15.84 8.19
C PRO A 90 3.47 16.27 9.42
N ALA A 91 3.27 17.56 9.66
CA ALA A 91 2.54 18.07 10.81
C ALA A 91 1.07 17.63 10.82
N VAL A 92 0.42 17.61 9.65
CA VAL A 92 -0.95 17.11 9.48
C VAL A 92 -1.00 15.58 9.61
N VAL A 93 -0.05 14.87 9.00
CA VAL A 93 0.02 13.39 9.07
C VAL A 93 0.21 12.91 10.52
N GLU A 94 1.12 13.53 11.25
CA GLU A 94 1.43 13.19 12.65
C GLU A 94 0.46 13.85 13.64
N SER A 95 -0.49 14.69 13.18
CA SER A 95 -1.44 15.45 14.02
C SER A 95 -0.75 16.22 15.15
N THR A 96 0.35 16.90 14.81
CA THR A 96 1.18 17.64 15.77
C THR A 96 0.57 19.01 16.09
N LYS A 97 0.92 19.58 17.25
CA LYS A 97 0.56 20.96 17.61
C LYS A 97 1.14 22.01 16.66
N LEU A 98 2.11 21.64 15.81
CA LEU A 98 2.69 22.54 14.81
C LEU A 98 1.64 23.06 13.82
N THR A 99 0.51 22.37 13.65
CA THR A 99 -0.59 22.87 12.81
C THR A 99 -1.20 24.16 13.33
N GLU A 100 -1.11 24.45 14.63
CA GLU A 100 -1.62 25.68 15.24
C GLU A 100 -0.76 26.91 14.89
N ALA A 101 0.49 26.69 14.48
CA ALA A 101 1.43 27.73 14.09
C ALA A 101 1.44 28.00 12.57
N LEU A 102 0.63 27.26 11.80
CA LEU A 102 0.51 27.36 10.35
C LEU A 102 -0.79 28.07 9.97
N ASP A 103 -0.85 28.55 8.73
CA ASP A 103 -2.08 29.11 8.16
C ASP A 103 -3.21 28.06 8.16
N SER A 104 -4.37 28.41 8.72
CA SER A 104 -5.49 27.48 8.92
C SER A 104 -6.03 26.96 7.60
N ASP A 105 -6.15 27.82 6.58
CA ASP A 105 -6.70 27.45 5.28
C ASP A 105 -5.76 26.47 4.57
N LEU A 106 -4.44 26.71 4.64
CA LEU A 106 -3.43 25.77 4.13
C LEU A 106 -3.52 24.41 4.85
N VAL A 107 -3.59 24.40 6.18
CA VAL A 107 -3.69 23.17 6.98
C VAL A 107 -4.95 22.39 6.61
N ASP A 108 -6.09 23.07 6.47
CA ASP A 108 -7.35 22.44 6.12
C ASP A 108 -7.36 21.87 4.69
N GLN A 109 -6.77 22.58 3.72
CA GLN A 109 -6.62 22.05 2.37
C GLN A 109 -5.67 20.85 2.30
N VAL A 110 -4.57 20.86 3.06
CA VAL A 110 -3.65 19.69 3.14
C VAL A 110 -4.33 18.51 3.83
N ARG A 111 -5.10 18.75 4.90
CA ARG A 111 -5.88 17.72 5.59
C ARG A 111 -6.93 17.10 4.66
N LEU A 112 -7.61 17.93 3.87
CA LEU A 112 -8.57 17.50 2.86
C LEU A 112 -7.89 16.66 1.77
N LEU A 113 -6.74 17.10 1.26
CA LEU A 113 -5.95 16.34 0.29
C LEU A 113 -5.58 14.96 0.81
N ILE A 114 -5.03 14.88 2.03
CA ILE A 114 -4.62 13.62 2.64
C ILE A 114 -5.82 12.71 2.84
N ALA A 115 -6.95 13.23 3.33
CA ALA A 115 -8.18 12.46 3.51
C ALA A 115 -8.68 11.87 2.20
N GLU A 116 -8.73 12.66 1.13
CA GLU A 116 -9.20 12.22 -0.18
C GLU A 116 -8.22 11.25 -0.85
N LEU A 117 -6.91 11.48 -0.74
CA LEU A 117 -5.91 10.52 -1.21
C LEU A 117 -6.00 9.19 -0.45
N ARG A 118 -6.24 9.20 0.86
CA ARG A 118 -6.49 7.96 1.63
C ARG A 118 -7.73 7.23 1.12
N ARG A 119 -8.82 7.95 0.86
CA ARG A 119 -10.05 7.39 0.28
C ARG A 119 -9.82 6.77 -1.10
N ILE A 120 -9.08 7.46 -1.98
CA ILE A 120 -8.75 6.98 -3.34
C ILE A 120 -7.82 5.76 -3.30
N SER A 121 -6.94 5.69 -2.30
CA SER A 121 -5.90 4.64 -2.19
C SER A 121 -6.49 3.23 -2.13
N LEU A 122 -7.63 3.08 -1.47
CA LEU A 122 -8.35 1.82 -1.30
C LEU A 122 -9.86 2.07 -1.37
N LEU A 123 -10.45 1.77 -2.52
CA LEU A 123 -11.89 1.92 -2.73
C LEU A 123 -12.67 0.81 -2.00
N TRP A 124 -13.95 1.04 -1.71
CA TRP A 124 -14.80 0.08 -0.99
C TRP A 124 -14.87 -1.29 -1.69
N ASP A 125 -15.02 -1.33 -3.01
CA ASP A 125 -15.03 -2.58 -3.77
C ASP A 125 -13.71 -3.35 -3.68
N GLU A 126 -12.57 -2.65 -3.66
CA GLU A 126 -11.25 -3.26 -3.50
C GLU A 126 -11.04 -3.80 -2.08
N ALA A 127 -11.51 -3.06 -1.07
CA ALA A 127 -11.46 -3.49 0.33
C ALA A 127 -12.26 -4.79 0.53
N TRP A 128 -13.48 -4.86 -0.02
CA TRP A 128 -14.33 -6.05 0.04
C TRP A 128 -13.74 -7.23 -0.75
N VAL A 129 -13.22 -7.03 -1.97
CA VAL A 129 -12.55 -8.09 -2.73
C VAL A 129 -11.36 -8.65 -1.96
N SER A 130 -10.53 -7.77 -1.37
CA SER A 130 -9.38 -8.18 -0.58
C SER A 130 -9.78 -8.97 0.66
N LEU A 131 -10.82 -8.53 1.38
CA LEU A 131 -11.28 -9.21 2.59
C LEU A 131 -11.90 -10.56 2.26
N LEU A 132 -12.84 -10.61 1.31
CA LEU A 132 -13.55 -11.84 0.94
C LEU A 132 -12.62 -12.89 0.33
N SER A 133 -11.63 -12.48 -0.48
CA SER A 133 -10.63 -13.41 -1.00
C SER A 133 -9.79 -14.04 0.11
N LYS A 134 -9.37 -13.24 1.11
CA LYS A 134 -8.64 -13.71 2.29
C LYS A 134 -9.50 -14.67 3.12
N LEU A 135 -10.73 -14.26 3.42
CA LEU A 135 -11.66 -15.03 4.23
C LEU A 135 -12.11 -16.32 3.53
N SER A 136 -12.27 -16.36 2.21
CA SER A 136 -12.65 -17.59 1.50
C SER A 136 -11.65 -18.72 1.74
N THR A 137 -10.35 -18.39 1.73
CA THR A 137 -9.28 -19.38 2.03
C THR A 137 -9.32 -19.82 3.48
N ASP A 138 -9.59 -18.89 4.41
CA ASP A 138 -9.67 -19.17 5.85
C ASP A 138 -10.92 -20.00 6.20
N VAL A 139 -12.08 -19.64 5.67
CA VAL A 139 -13.36 -20.35 5.84
C VAL A 139 -13.26 -21.77 5.29
N ALA A 140 -12.66 -21.99 4.12
CA ALA A 140 -12.43 -23.33 3.59
C ALA A 140 -11.57 -24.19 4.54
N ARG A 141 -10.52 -23.61 5.12
CA ARG A 141 -9.67 -24.29 6.13
C ARG A 141 -10.46 -24.60 7.40
N ARG A 142 -11.25 -23.64 7.91
CA ARG A 142 -12.07 -23.81 9.12
C ARG A 142 -13.15 -24.87 8.91
N SER A 143 -13.77 -24.92 7.74
CA SER A 143 -14.74 -25.95 7.36
C SER A 143 -14.13 -27.36 7.46
N HIS A 144 -12.93 -27.56 6.89
CA HIS A 144 -12.26 -28.87 6.98
C HIS A 144 -11.88 -29.26 8.42
N THR A 145 -11.50 -28.30 9.27
CA THR A 145 -11.24 -28.56 10.69
C THR A 145 -12.52 -28.93 11.44
N LEU A 146 -13.63 -28.22 11.18
CA LEU A 146 -14.94 -28.53 11.75
C LEU A 146 -15.42 -29.93 11.34
N GLU A 147 -15.12 -30.36 10.12
CA GLU A 147 -15.43 -31.71 9.61
C GLU A 147 -14.67 -32.81 10.35
N LYS A 148 -13.36 -32.64 10.54
CA LYS A 148 -12.56 -33.57 11.33
C LYS A 148 -13.05 -33.66 12.78
N GLU A 149 -13.45 -32.53 13.35
CA GLU A 149 -13.98 -32.49 14.71
C GLU A 149 -15.38 -33.11 14.82
N ALA A 150 -16.26 -32.86 13.85
CA ALA A 150 -17.59 -33.46 13.79
C ALA A 150 -17.50 -34.99 13.73
N THR A 151 -16.68 -35.53 12.83
CA THR A 151 -16.45 -36.97 12.72
C THR A 151 -15.85 -37.58 13.98
N ARG A 152 -14.95 -36.85 14.67
CA ARG A 152 -14.38 -37.28 15.96
C ARG A 152 -15.42 -37.31 17.08
N VAL A 153 -16.29 -36.30 17.16
CA VAL A 153 -17.36 -36.22 18.18
C VAL A 153 -18.44 -37.28 17.93
N GLU A 154 -18.77 -37.58 16.68
CA GLU A 154 -19.74 -38.62 16.32
C GLU A 154 -19.27 -40.02 16.75
N ARG A 155 -17.98 -40.33 16.59
CA ARG A 155 -17.38 -41.61 17.00
C ARG A 155 -17.35 -41.82 18.53
N ASN A 156 -17.63 -40.78 19.32
CA ASN A 156 -17.65 -40.91 20.78
C ASN A 156 -18.95 -41.60 21.25
N ALA A 157 -18.84 -42.83 21.74
CA ALA A 157 -19.97 -43.61 22.26
C ALA A 157 -20.49 -43.12 23.62
N PHE A 158 -19.68 -42.36 24.38
CA PHE A 158 -19.99 -41.95 25.75
C PHE A 158 -20.70 -40.59 25.84
N LEU A 159 -20.79 -39.85 24.73
CA LEU A 159 -21.51 -38.57 24.68
C LEU A 159 -22.94 -38.77 24.15
N PRO A 160 -23.97 -38.30 24.87
CA PRO A 160 -25.34 -38.30 24.36
C PRO A 160 -25.51 -37.29 23.20
N ASP A 161 -26.48 -37.53 22.32
CA ASP A 161 -26.65 -36.76 21.07
C ASP A 161 -26.99 -35.27 21.27
N ASN A 162 -27.59 -34.92 22.41
CA ASN A 162 -27.83 -33.52 22.80
C ASN A 162 -26.51 -32.79 23.11
N GLU A 163 -25.59 -33.44 23.84
CA GLU A 163 -24.28 -32.88 24.18
C GLU A 163 -23.36 -32.83 22.96
N LYS A 164 -23.40 -33.85 22.10
CA LYS A 164 -22.70 -33.82 20.80
C LYS A 164 -23.11 -32.62 19.96
N ARG A 165 -24.41 -32.32 19.90
CA ARG A 165 -24.96 -31.14 19.21
C ARG A 165 -24.50 -29.83 19.84
N ALA A 166 -24.63 -29.70 21.16
CA ALA A 166 -24.21 -28.50 21.88
C ALA A 166 -22.71 -28.22 21.71
N LEU A 167 -21.87 -29.27 21.74
CA LEU A 167 -20.44 -29.16 21.51
C LEU A 167 -20.11 -28.72 20.08
N ALA A 168 -20.76 -29.30 19.07
CA ALA A 168 -20.58 -28.93 17.67
C ALA A 168 -20.98 -27.47 17.41
N GLN A 169 -22.12 -27.03 17.95
CA GLN A 169 -22.59 -25.65 17.83
C GLN A 169 -21.62 -24.67 18.52
N ARG A 170 -21.19 -24.95 19.75
CA ARG A 170 -20.21 -24.10 20.47
C ARG A 170 -18.90 -23.95 19.70
N LYS A 171 -18.38 -25.06 19.14
CA LYS A 171 -17.16 -25.03 18.33
C LYS A 171 -17.35 -24.26 17.04
N PHE A 172 -18.45 -24.48 16.33
CA PHE A 172 -18.79 -23.71 15.13
C PHE A 172 -18.82 -22.22 15.43
N VAL A 173 -19.55 -21.80 16.47
CA VAL A 173 -19.66 -20.40 16.86
C VAL A 173 -18.29 -19.81 17.18
N ALA A 174 -17.50 -20.50 18.01
CA ALA A 174 -16.15 -20.06 18.36
C ALA A 174 -15.23 -19.92 17.14
N MET A 175 -15.34 -20.84 16.17
CA MET A 175 -14.53 -20.81 14.95
C MET A 175 -15.01 -19.77 13.94
N MET A 176 -16.30 -19.43 13.87
CA MET A 176 -16.82 -18.54 12.82
C MET A 176 -17.00 -17.09 13.30
N LYS A 177 -17.07 -16.84 14.62
CA LYS A 177 -17.17 -15.49 15.19
C LYS A 177 -16.07 -14.52 14.72
N PRO A 178 -14.79 -14.91 14.58
CA PRO A 178 -13.76 -14.02 14.04
C PRO A 178 -14.00 -13.63 12.57
N VAL A 179 -14.62 -14.50 11.78
CA VAL A 179 -14.98 -14.23 10.37
C VAL A 179 -16.10 -13.19 10.33
N LEU A 180 -17.14 -13.38 11.13
CA LEU A 180 -18.23 -12.40 11.26
C LEU A 180 -17.69 -11.03 11.71
N LEU A 181 -16.82 -11.00 12.72
CA LEU A 181 -16.25 -9.74 13.22
C LEU A 181 -15.49 -8.98 12.12
N ALA A 182 -14.69 -9.69 11.31
CA ALA A 182 -13.95 -9.06 10.22
C ALA A 182 -14.89 -8.47 9.15
N LEU A 183 -15.95 -9.18 8.78
CA LEU A 183 -16.96 -8.70 7.83
C LEU A 183 -17.76 -7.51 8.39
N ALA A 184 -18.22 -7.60 9.63
CA ALA A 184 -18.98 -6.56 10.30
C ALA A 184 -18.16 -5.28 10.48
N THR A 185 -16.86 -5.41 10.77
CA THR A 185 -15.95 -4.25 10.86
C THR A 185 -15.91 -3.49 9.53
N LEU A 186 -15.71 -4.20 8.41
CA LEU A 186 -15.69 -3.53 7.11
C LEU A 186 -17.07 -3.00 6.70
N ALA A 187 -18.15 -3.69 7.06
CA ALA A 187 -19.52 -3.24 6.79
C ALA A 187 -19.87 -1.96 7.56
N LYS A 188 -19.38 -1.79 8.78
CA LYS A 188 -19.51 -0.54 9.53
C LYS A 188 -18.90 0.64 8.76
N ASP A 189 -17.70 0.44 8.21
CA ASP A 189 -16.96 1.49 7.52
C ASP A 189 -17.49 1.79 6.10
N THR A 190 -18.22 0.87 5.47
CA THR A 190 -18.60 0.97 4.05
C THR A 190 -20.10 0.93 3.77
N ILE A 191 -20.92 0.37 4.66
CA ILE A 191 -22.37 0.22 4.50
C ILE A 191 -23.13 1.08 5.49
N GLU A 192 -22.69 1.12 6.75
CA GLU A 192 -23.34 1.92 7.81
C GLU A 192 -22.91 3.39 7.77
N THR A 193 -21.77 3.67 7.13
CA THR A 193 -21.25 5.03 6.94
C THR A 193 -21.91 5.68 5.72
N THR A 194 -22.19 6.99 5.80
CA THR A 194 -22.77 7.75 4.68
C THR A 194 -21.78 7.83 3.51
N SER A 195 -22.21 7.44 2.32
CA SER A 195 -21.43 7.58 1.08
C SER A 195 -21.18 9.05 0.77
N GLN A 196 -19.93 9.41 0.53
CA GLN A 196 -19.47 10.77 0.25
C GLN A 196 -19.16 10.99 -1.24
N THR A 197 -18.86 9.92 -1.97
CA THR A 197 -18.49 10.00 -3.39
C THR A 197 -19.50 9.25 -4.28
N PRO A 198 -19.60 9.58 -5.58
CA PRO A 198 -20.44 8.83 -6.52
C PRO A 198 -20.09 7.34 -6.58
N HIS A 199 -18.81 6.97 -6.50
CA HIS A 199 -18.37 5.57 -6.50
C HIS A 199 -18.78 4.84 -5.21
N GLU A 200 -18.68 5.50 -4.06
CA GLU A 200 -19.17 4.97 -2.78
C GLU A 200 -20.69 4.75 -2.81
N HIS A 201 -21.44 5.73 -3.34
CA HIS A 201 -22.89 5.63 -3.49
C HIS A 201 -23.27 4.47 -4.42
N TRP A 202 -22.59 4.33 -5.56
CA TRP A 202 -22.75 3.19 -6.46
C TRP A 202 -22.53 1.86 -5.72
N PHE A 203 -21.46 1.75 -4.92
CA PHE A 203 -21.18 0.53 -4.18
C PHE A 203 -22.28 0.21 -3.15
N ALA A 204 -22.64 1.19 -2.32
CA ALA A 204 -23.68 1.04 -1.30
C ALA A 204 -25.02 0.60 -1.92
N HIS A 205 -25.41 1.22 -3.04
CA HIS A 205 -26.65 0.87 -3.74
C HIS A 205 -26.65 -0.56 -4.29
N HIS A 206 -25.55 -1.01 -4.91
CA HIS A 206 -25.52 -2.30 -5.63
C HIS A 206 -25.16 -3.49 -4.72
N PHE A 207 -24.36 -3.28 -3.68
CA PHE A 207 -23.83 -4.35 -2.83
C PHE A 207 -24.31 -4.26 -1.38
N GLY A 208 -24.72 -3.08 -0.90
CA GLY A 208 -25.17 -2.88 0.49
C GLY A 208 -26.28 -3.83 0.90
N PRO A 209 -27.42 -3.91 0.19
CA PRO A 209 -28.50 -4.83 0.54
C PRO A 209 -28.07 -6.30 0.58
N LEU A 210 -27.20 -6.72 -0.35
CA LEU A 210 -26.68 -8.09 -0.43
C LEU A 210 -25.79 -8.41 0.78
N ILE A 211 -24.87 -7.48 1.12
CA ILE A 211 -23.96 -7.61 2.25
C ILE A 211 -24.73 -7.62 3.57
N THR A 212 -25.67 -6.68 3.76
CA THR A 212 -26.50 -6.61 4.97
C THR A 212 -27.34 -7.87 5.15
N SER A 213 -27.95 -8.37 4.07
CA SER A 213 -28.70 -9.63 4.12
C SER A 213 -27.78 -10.79 4.53
N ALA A 214 -26.63 -10.95 3.86
CA ALA A 214 -25.67 -12.01 4.15
C ALA A 214 -25.13 -11.96 5.59
N LEU A 215 -24.83 -10.75 6.09
CA LEU A 215 -24.36 -10.54 7.46
C LEU A 215 -25.43 -10.85 8.49
N SER A 216 -26.69 -10.43 8.25
CA SER A 216 -27.79 -10.74 9.16
C SER A 216 -28.01 -12.25 9.26
N THR A 217 -27.96 -12.98 8.14
CA THR A 217 -28.03 -14.44 8.14
C THR A 217 -26.86 -15.05 8.91
N PHE A 218 -25.63 -14.57 8.68
CA PHE A 218 -24.45 -15.04 9.41
C PHE A 218 -24.60 -14.81 10.92
N GLN A 219 -24.94 -13.60 11.34
CA GLN A 219 -25.12 -13.25 12.74
C GLN A 219 -26.19 -14.11 13.42
N ARG A 220 -27.35 -14.30 12.78
CA ARG A 220 -28.42 -15.15 13.29
C ARG A 220 -27.98 -16.61 13.44
N CYS A 221 -27.18 -17.13 12.51
CA CYS A 221 -26.62 -18.49 12.62
C CYS A 221 -25.60 -18.66 13.77
N LEU A 222 -25.07 -17.57 14.31
CA LEU A 222 -24.14 -17.61 15.44
C LEU A 222 -24.81 -17.27 16.79
N ASP A 223 -26.06 -16.83 16.78
CA ASP A 223 -26.80 -16.52 18.00
C ASP A 223 -27.31 -17.82 18.65
N PRO A 224 -26.91 -18.13 19.90
CA PRO A 224 -27.40 -19.31 20.60
C PRO A 224 -28.90 -19.26 20.94
N ASN A 225 -29.53 -18.08 20.90
CA ASN A 225 -30.95 -17.88 21.19
C ASN A 225 -31.83 -17.88 19.93
N ASP A 226 -31.24 -17.85 18.73
CA ASP A 226 -31.98 -17.87 17.48
C ASP A 226 -32.09 -19.31 16.94
N ASP A 227 -33.32 -19.81 16.92
CA ASP A 227 -33.66 -21.13 16.41
C ASP A 227 -33.47 -21.23 14.88
N LEU A 228 -33.09 -20.16 14.16
CA LEU A 228 -32.81 -20.19 12.71
C LEU A 228 -31.75 -21.23 12.34
N ALA A 229 -30.68 -21.36 13.14
CA ALA A 229 -29.72 -22.42 12.96
C ALA A 229 -30.42 -23.79 13.04
N LEU A 230 -31.31 -24.00 14.01
CA LEU A 230 -32.07 -25.23 14.23
C LEU A 230 -33.21 -25.46 13.22
N GLN A 231 -33.79 -24.41 12.64
CA GLN A 231 -34.83 -24.46 11.61
C GLN A 231 -34.24 -24.78 10.23
N LEU A 232 -33.09 -24.19 9.88
CA LEU A 232 -32.33 -24.53 8.67
C LEU A 232 -31.67 -25.93 8.78
N LEU A 233 -31.54 -26.46 10.00
CA LEU A 233 -31.14 -27.84 10.29
C LEU A 233 -32.30 -28.84 10.18
N ARG A 234 -33.53 -28.41 9.92
CA ARG A 234 -34.65 -29.35 9.69
C ARG A 234 -34.46 -30.06 8.36
N PRO A 235 -34.59 -31.41 8.31
CA PRO A 235 -34.44 -32.16 7.08
C PRO A 235 -35.50 -31.74 6.06
N SER A 236 -35.08 -31.48 4.82
CA SER A 236 -35.91 -31.78 3.66
C SER A 236 -36.23 -33.29 3.72
N GLN A 237 -37.51 -33.63 3.57
CA GLN A 237 -38.11 -34.92 3.95
C GLN A 237 -37.59 -36.19 3.21
N SER A 238 -36.40 -36.18 2.59
CA SER A 238 -35.97 -37.23 1.66
C SER A 238 -34.58 -37.84 1.90
N GLN A 239 -33.93 -37.67 3.06
CA GLN A 239 -32.68 -38.41 3.36
C GLN A 239 -32.55 -38.85 4.83
N PRO A 240 -32.75 -40.16 5.13
CA PRO A 240 -32.46 -40.75 6.43
C PRO A 240 -31.13 -41.52 6.39
N THR A 241 -30.08 -41.00 7.03
CA THR A 241 -28.93 -41.80 7.58
C THR A 241 -27.84 -40.96 8.27
N HIS A 242 -27.73 -39.65 8.03
CA HIS A 242 -26.70 -38.83 8.68
C HIS A 242 -27.21 -38.03 9.88
N THR A 243 -26.56 -38.23 11.04
CA THR A 243 -26.72 -37.43 12.27
C THR A 243 -26.38 -35.95 12.01
N LEU A 244 -27.06 -35.04 12.72
CA LEU A 244 -26.94 -33.59 12.53
C LEU A 244 -25.48 -33.07 12.64
N SER A 245 -24.65 -33.73 13.45
CA SER A 245 -23.24 -33.37 13.66
C SER A 245 -22.41 -33.41 12.38
N SER A 246 -22.61 -34.41 11.51
CA SER A 246 -21.98 -34.53 10.18
C SER A 246 -22.49 -33.48 9.18
N ARG A 247 -23.75 -33.05 9.29
CA ARG A 247 -24.37 -32.07 8.38
C ARG A 247 -23.87 -30.63 8.58
N LEU A 248 -23.37 -30.30 9.77
CA LEU A 248 -22.88 -28.96 10.12
C LEU A 248 -21.55 -28.59 9.43
N ALA A 249 -20.76 -29.55 8.97
CA ALA A 249 -19.34 -29.29 8.71
C ALA A 249 -18.99 -28.76 7.31
N ASN A 250 -19.64 -29.24 6.24
CA ASN A 250 -19.25 -28.92 4.86
C ASN A 250 -20.36 -28.21 4.06
N PRO A 251 -21.57 -28.79 3.88
CA PRO A 251 -22.62 -28.15 3.08
C PRO A 251 -23.15 -26.87 3.74
N TRP A 252 -23.12 -26.80 5.07
CA TRP A 252 -23.66 -25.66 5.80
C TRP A 252 -22.71 -24.46 5.82
N VAL A 253 -21.40 -24.69 6.03
CA VAL A 253 -20.40 -23.62 5.89
C VAL A 253 -20.41 -23.07 4.47
N GLN A 254 -20.54 -23.94 3.46
CA GLN A 254 -20.71 -23.53 2.07
C GLN A 254 -22.00 -22.73 1.85
N CYS A 255 -23.14 -23.19 2.37
CA CYS A 255 -24.41 -22.48 2.26
C CYS A 255 -24.33 -21.09 2.89
N LEU A 256 -23.76 -21.00 4.10
CA LEU A 256 -23.55 -19.74 4.82
C LEU A 256 -22.61 -18.78 4.09
N TRP A 257 -21.56 -19.32 3.46
CA TRP A 257 -20.56 -18.54 2.74
C TRP A 257 -20.97 -18.19 1.31
N SER A 258 -21.90 -18.94 0.70
CA SER A 258 -22.31 -18.78 -0.69
C SER A 258 -22.74 -17.35 -1.07
N PRO A 259 -23.46 -16.57 -0.24
CA PRO A 259 -23.78 -15.19 -0.58
C PRO A 259 -22.53 -14.33 -0.72
N PHE A 260 -21.52 -14.55 0.13
CA PHE A 260 -20.24 -13.84 0.07
C PHE A 260 -19.40 -14.24 -1.14
N GLU A 261 -19.45 -15.51 -1.56
CA GLU A 261 -18.83 -15.95 -2.81
C GLU A 261 -19.47 -15.27 -4.04
N ASP A 262 -20.79 -15.17 -4.06
CA ASP A 262 -21.50 -14.53 -5.17
C ASP A 262 -21.26 -13.02 -5.22
N ILE A 263 -21.21 -12.36 -4.06
CA ILE A 263 -20.76 -10.96 -3.94
C ILE A 263 -19.34 -10.83 -4.49
N LEU A 264 -18.40 -11.70 -4.07
CA LEU A 264 -17.02 -11.68 -4.53
C LEU A 264 -16.90 -11.88 -6.05
N LYS A 265 -17.66 -12.81 -6.64
CA LYS A 265 -17.70 -13.03 -8.10
C LYS A 265 -18.14 -11.75 -8.83
N ARG A 266 -19.21 -11.09 -8.35
CA ARG A 266 -19.72 -9.85 -8.93
C ARG A 266 -18.70 -8.71 -8.80
N LEU A 267 -18.07 -8.55 -7.63
CA LEU A 267 -17.04 -7.53 -7.43
C LEU A 267 -15.81 -7.75 -8.32
N ASN A 268 -15.36 -9.00 -8.48
CA ASN A 268 -14.24 -9.34 -9.36
C ASN A 268 -14.53 -9.01 -10.84
N ALA A 269 -15.79 -9.05 -11.27
CA ALA A 269 -16.16 -8.60 -12.62
C ALA A 269 -15.96 -7.08 -12.79
N CYS A 270 -16.27 -6.28 -11.75
CA CYS A 270 -16.07 -4.83 -11.75
C CYS A 270 -14.58 -4.42 -11.70
N GLN A 271 -13.71 -5.31 -11.21
CA GLN A 271 -12.28 -5.05 -11.00
C GLN A 271 -11.40 -5.12 -12.26
N ARG A 272 -12.00 -5.32 -13.45
CA ARG A 272 -11.31 -5.35 -14.75
C ARG A 272 -10.96 -3.96 -15.30
N ARG A 273 -11.43 -2.90 -14.65
CA ARG A 273 -11.12 -1.51 -15.01
C ARG A 273 -9.64 -1.20 -14.80
N SER A 274 -9.03 -0.54 -15.78
CA SER A 274 -7.65 -0.04 -15.75
C SER A 274 -7.57 1.47 -15.49
N SER A 275 -8.70 2.17 -15.48
CA SER A 275 -8.79 3.61 -15.25
C SER A 275 -10.04 3.96 -14.43
N LEU A 276 -9.97 5.08 -13.73
CA LEU A 276 -11.02 5.70 -12.92
C LEU A 276 -11.10 7.19 -13.26
N GLN A 277 -12.26 7.78 -13.01
CA GLN A 277 -12.46 9.23 -13.13
C GLN A 277 -12.35 9.86 -11.75
N MET A 278 -11.52 10.90 -11.60
CA MET A 278 -11.33 11.62 -10.34
C MET A 278 -12.67 12.11 -9.79
N ALA A 279 -13.55 12.65 -10.63
CA ALA A 279 -14.86 13.12 -10.23
C ALA A 279 -15.77 12.03 -9.62
N SER A 280 -15.56 10.75 -9.94
CA SER A 280 -16.37 9.67 -9.34
C SER A 280 -15.82 9.18 -8.00
N ILE A 281 -14.51 9.29 -7.78
CA ILE A 281 -13.83 8.78 -6.58
C ILE A 281 -13.42 9.87 -5.58
N SER A 282 -13.35 11.13 -6.02
CA SER A 282 -13.15 12.34 -5.22
C SER A 282 -13.62 13.57 -6.00
N PRO A 283 -14.91 13.94 -5.90
CA PRO A 283 -15.44 15.17 -6.50
C PRO A 283 -14.70 16.42 -6.01
N VAL A 284 -14.24 16.39 -4.75
CA VAL A 284 -13.50 17.49 -4.11
C VAL A 284 -12.19 17.77 -4.83
N LEU A 285 -11.36 16.74 -5.05
CA LEU A 285 -10.10 16.92 -5.76
C LEU A 285 -10.32 17.20 -7.25
N ALA A 286 -11.40 16.68 -7.83
CA ALA A 286 -11.77 16.97 -9.22
C ALA A 286 -12.16 18.45 -9.43
N SER A 287 -12.72 19.11 -8.41
CA SER A 287 -13.12 20.53 -8.48
C SER A 287 -12.03 21.51 -8.05
N TRP A 288 -10.82 21.03 -7.76
CA TRP A 288 -9.72 21.91 -7.34
C TRP A 288 -9.22 22.77 -8.50
N GLU A 289 -9.27 24.09 -8.27
CA GLU A 289 -8.70 25.12 -9.12
C GLU A 289 -7.89 26.08 -8.25
N SER A 290 -6.57 26.14 -8.47
CA SER A 290 -5.62 27.01 -7.77
C SER A 290 -5.65 26.90 -6.22
N SER A 291 -5.14 25.79 -5.70
CA SER A 291 -5.03 25.55 -4.25
C SER A 291 -3.85 26.30 -3.61
N LEU A 292 -3.90 26.48 -2.28
CA LEU A 292 -2.75 26.95 -1.48
C LEU A 292 -1.70 25.85 -1.27
N VAL A 293 -2.08 24.60 -1.53
CA VAL A 293 -1.29 23.41 -1.22
C VAL A 293 -0.09 23.32 -2.16
N HIS A 294 1.09 23.20 -1.55
CA HIS A 294 2.31 22.93 -2.30
C HIS A 294 2.34 21.49 -2.78
N MET A 295 2.93 21.26 -3.94
CA MET A 295 3.06 19.98 -4.58
C MET A 295 3.88 19.02 -3.69
N PRO A 296 3.44 17.76 -3.46
CA PRO A 296 4.14 16.83 -2.57
C PRO A 296 5.59 16.61 -2.98
N GLY A 297 6.53 16.95 -2.09
CA GLY A 297 7.98 16.87 -2.34
C GLY A 297 8.55 17.97 -3.23
N MET A 298 7.73 18.96 -3.65
CA MET A 298 8.14 20.10 -4.47
C MET A 298 7.71 21.41 -3.80
N PRO A 299 8.52 21.91 -2.84
CA PRO A 299 8.15 22.96 -1.90
C PRO A 299 7.87 24.34 -2.51
N THR A 300 8.29 24.59 -3.75
CA THR A 300 8.15 25.88 -4.43
C THR A 300 7.02 25.93 -5.45
N LEU A 301 6.31 24.82 -5.65
CA LEU A 301 5.29 24.68 -6.68
C LEU A 301 3.94 24.40 -6.02
N GLN A 302 2.89 25.14 -6.36
CA GLN A 302 1.54 24.90 -5.84
C GLN A 302 0.75 23.98 -6.77
N ILE A 303 -0.20 23.23 -6.22
CA ILE A 303 -1.14 22.43 -6.99
C ILE A 303 -2.17 23.37 -7.60
N HIS A 304 -2.21 23.44 -8.93
CA HIS A 304 -3.22 24.21 -9.66
C HIS A 304 -4.48 23.37 -9.89
N ARG A 305 -4.36 22.12 -10.30
CA ARG A 305 -5.51 21.20 -10.45
C ARG A 305 -5.08 19.74 -10.42
N VAL A 306 -6.04 18.85 -10.28
CA VAL A 306 -5.85 17.40 -10.39
C VAL A 306 -6.34 16.91 -11.75
N ALA A 307 -5.60 16.03 -12.40
CA ALA A 307 -6.04 15.45 -13.67
C ALA A 307 -7.28 14.55 -13.47
N PRO A 308 -8.21 14.52 -14.44
CA PRO A 308 -9.45 13.75 -14.31
C PRO A 308 -9.22 12.24 -14.37
N ASP A 309 -8.17 11.78 -15.06
CA ASP A 309 -7.92 10.35 -15.26
C ASP A 309 -6.98 9.79 -14.19
N VAL A 310 -7.38 8.67 -13.59
CA VAL A 310 -6.59 7.93 -12.59
C VAL A 310 -6.38 6.50 -13.09
N GLN A 311 -5.14 6.15 -13.41
CA GLN A 311 -4.77 4.82 -13.90
C GLN A 311 -4.59 3.83 -12.74
N ILE A 312 -5.13 2.63 -12.86
CA ILE A 312 -4.86 1.51 -11.95
C ILE A 312 -3.76 0.65 -12.57
N LEU A 313 -2.65 0.45 -11.85
CA LEU A 313 -1.59 -0.44 -12.33
C LEU A 313 -1.97 -1.91 -12.13
N ALA A 314 -1.73 -2.74 -13.15
CA ALA A 314 -2.04 -4.16 -13.15
C ALA A 314 -1.05 -5.00 -12.32
N THR A 315 -1.00 -4.74 -11.01
CA THR A 315 -0.19 -5.48 -10.03
C THR A 315 -1.07 -6.06 -8.93
N LYS A 316 -0.49 -6.90 -8.06
CA LYS A 316 -1.21 -7.49 -6.93
C LYS A 316 -1.82 -6.44 -5.99
N THR A 317 -1.16 -5.30 -5.81
CA THR A 317 -1.59 -4.23 -4.90
C THR A 317 -2.43 -3.15 -5.57
N LYS A 318 -2.60 -3.20 -6.90
CA LYS A 318 -3.42 -2.25 -7.69
C LYS A 318 -3.25 -0.77 -7.27
N PRO A 319 -2.01 -0.25 -7.23
CA PRO A 319 -1.78 1.13 -6.86
C PRO A 319 -2.36 2.08 -7.92
N LYS A 320 -2.74 3.28 -7.49
CA LYS A 320 -3.36 4.30 -8.35
C LYS A 320 -2.30 5.26 -8.81
N CYS A 321 -2.33 5.61 -10.09
CA CYS A 321 -1.44 6.57 -10.68
C CYS A 321 -2.26 7.73 -11.22
N PHE A 322 -1.94 8.94 -10.77
CA PHE A 322 -2.67 10.15 -11.11
C PHE A 322 -1.68 11.29 -11.33
N GLU A 323 -2.19 12.39 -11.86
CA GLU A 323 -1.40 13.55 -12.22
C GLU A 323 -1.89 14.80 -11.50
N LEU A 324 -0.94 15.58 -10.97
CA LEU A 324 -1.16 16.89 -10.37
C LEU A 324 -0.54 17.94 -11.27
N VAL A 325 -1.32 18.95 -11.67
CA VAL A 325 -0.82 20.05 -12.49
C VAL A 325 -0.35 21.17 -11.57
N GLY A 326 0.89 21.59 -11.75
CA GLY A 326 1.49 22.69 -10.99
C GLY A 326 0.99 24.06 -11.44
N SER A 327 1.24 25.09 -10.64
CA SER A 327 1.05 26.50 -11.03
C SER A 327 1.92 26.94 -12.21
N ASP A 328 2.94 26.16 -12.56
CA ASP A 328 3.75 26.28 -13.78
C ASP A 328 3.08 25.66 -15.03
N GLY A 329 1.91 25.04 -14.88
CA GLY A 329 1.19 24.34 -15.94
C GLY A 329 1.74 22.94 -16.26
N VAL A 330 2.75 22.46 -15.54
CA VAL A 330 3.40 21.17 -15.80
C VAL A 330 2.69 20.05 -15.02
N SER A 331 2.50 18.89 -15.67
CA SER A 331 1.80 17.74 -15.07
C SER A 331 2.74 16.78 -14.35
N HIS A 332 2.69 16.71 -13.02
CA HIS A 332 3.50 15.84 -12.18
C HIS A 332 2.77 14.55 -11.82
N ARG A 333 3.38 13.43 -12.19
CA ARG A 333 2.77 12.11 -12.03
C ARG A 333 3.17 11.47 -10.71
N TYR A 334 2.19 10.95 -9.98
CA TYR A 334 2.36 10.29 -8.70
C TYR A 334 1.77 8.89 -8.70
N LEU A 335 2.39 8.01 -7.92
CA LEU A 335 1.91 6.68 -7.60
C LEU A 335 1.46 6.67 -6.14
N LEU A 336 0.15 6.46 -5.93
CA LEU A 336 -0.45 6.26 -4.63
C LEU A 336 -0.35 4.79 -4.23
N LYS A 337 0.42 4.54 -3.18
CA LYS A 337 0.54 3.22 -2.54
C LYS A 337 -0.33 3.17 -1.30
N ALA A 338 -0.99 2.02 -1.12
CA ALA A 338 -1.82 1.72 0.04
C ALA A 338 -1.35 0.42 0.68
N ARG A 339 -1.57 0.29 1.99
CA ARG A 339 -1.15 -0.84 2.84
C ARG A 339 0.36 -1.07 2.82
N GLU A 340 1.13 -0.01 2.61
CA GLU A 340 2.59 -0.02 2.57
C GLU A 340 3.09 1.19 3.39
N ASP A 341 4.03 0.93 4.29
CA ASP A 341 4.72 1.99 5.03
C ASP A 341 5.88 2.51 4.17
N LEU A 342 5.81 3.77 3.74
CA LEU A 342 6.82 4.39 2.88
C LEU A 342 7.88 5.20 3.66
N HIS A 343 7.85 5.20 5.00
CA HIS A 343 8.83 5.97 5.77
C HIS A 343 10.26 5.47 5.52
N LEU A 344 10.48 4.17 5.36
CA LEU A 344 11.82 3.65 5.05
C LEU A 344 12.31 4.13 3.68
N ASP A 345 11.45 4.08 2.66
CA ASP A 345 11.74 4.55 1.31
C ASP A 345 12.09 6.05 1.30
N GLU A 346 11.34 6.87 2.05
CA GLU A 346 11.66 8.30 2.26
C GLU A 346 13.08 8.49 2.80
N ARG A 347 13.50 7.70 3.80
CA ARG A 347 14.86 7.80 4.37
C ARG A 347 15.94 7.38 3.40
N ILE A 348 15.68 6.40 2.55
CA ILE A 348 16.63 6.02 1.49
C ILE A 348 16.77 7.19 0.49
N MET A 349 15.68 7.84 0.10
CA MET A 349 15.75 9.00 -0.80
C MET A 349 16.51 10.18 -0.16
N GLN A 350 16.33 10.42 1.14
CA GLN A 350 17.09 11.44 1.88
C GLN A 350 18.59 11.13 1.95
N LEU A 351 18.94 9.84 2.11
CA LEU A 351 20.34 9.40 2.05
C LEU A 351 20.94 9.67 0.68
N LEU A 352 20.24 9.31 -0.41
CA LEU A 352 20.71 9.57 -1.78
C LEU A 352 20.88 11.07 -2.05
N ALA A 353 19.96 11.91 -1.57
CA ALA A 353 20.08 13.36 -1.66
C ALA A 353 21.35 13.87 -0.92
N THR A 354 21.66 13.30 0.24
CA THR A 354 22.90 13.63 0.99
C THR A 354 24.15 13.17 0.22
N VAL A 355 24.12 11.97 -0.36
CA VAL A 355 25.22 11.45 -1.20
C VAL A 355 25.46 12.37 -2.40
N ASN A 356 24.40 12.83 -3.08
CA ASN A 356 24.52 13.76 -4.19
C ASN A 356 25.09 15.12 -3.76
N GLY A 357 24.79 15.59 -2.54
CA GLY A 357 25.42 16.78 -1.97
C GLY A 357 26.95 16.62 -1.81
N CYS A 358 27.40 15.43 -1.41
CA CYS A 358 28.82 15.09 -1.33
C CYS A 358 29.46 14.97 -2.72
N LEU A 359 28.83 14.25 -3.65
CA LEU A 359 29.32 14.06 -5.02
C LEU A 359 29.43 15.40 -5.77
N GLY A 360 28.44 16.28 -5.64
CA GLY A 360 28.48 17.61 -6.27
C GLY A 360 29.55 18.54 -5.69
N SER A 361 30.07 18.25 -4.50
CA SER A 361 31.17 19.02 -3.89
C SER A 361 32.55 18.46 -4.24
N ASP A 362 32.63 17.22 -4.71
CA ASP A 362 33.87 16.60 -5.18
C ASP A 362 34.13 16.95 -6.65
N LYS A 363 35.31 17.49 -6.94
CA LYS A 363 35.64 18.00 -8.28
C LYS A 363 35.68 16.87 -9.33
N GLN A 364 36.15 15.68 -8.95
CA GLN A 364 36.27 14.56 -9.87
C GLN A 364 34.90 13.95 -10.15
N ALA A 365 34.07 13.76 -9.12
CA ALA A 365 32.70 13.30 -9.26
C ALA A 365 31.87 14.27 -10.11
N MET A 366 31.99 15.58 -9.88
CA MET A 366 31.34 16.60 -10.70
C MET A 366 31.83 16.57 -12.16
N HIS A 367 33.13 16.35 -12.40
CA HIS A 367 33.67 16.21 -13.75
C HIS A 367 33.04 15.05 -14.53
N TYR A 368 32.71 13.95 -13.85
CA TYR A 368 32.06 12.78 -14.44
C TYR A 368 30.52 12.80 -14.30
N ASP A 369 29.93 13.91 -13.84
CA ASP A 369 28.49 14.05 -13.58
C ASP A 369 27.91 12.90 -12.72
N LEU A 370 28.68 12.47 -11.71
CA LEU A 370 28.26 11.36 -10.85
C LEU A 370 27.11 11.82 -9.96
N SER A 371 25.97 11.17 -10.13
CA SER A 371 24.80 11.36 -9.28
C SER A 371 24.02 10.05 -9.14
N ALA A 372 23.40 9.88 -7.97
CA ALA A 372 22.39 8.87 -7.75
C ALA A 372 21.01 9.48 -8.01
N ARG A 373 20.36 9.10 -9.11
CA ARG A 373 18.98 9.52 -9.38
C ARG A 373 18.08 9.08 -8.21
N HIS A 374 17.29 10.01 -7.70
CA HIS A 374 16.32 9.77 -6.65
C HIS A 374 14.99 10.44 -7.02
N TYR A 375 13.94 10.10 -6.29
CA TYR A 375 12.59 10.64 -6.48
C TYR A 375 11.99 11.02 -5.13
N ASN A 376 10.90 11.77 -5.15
CA ASN A 376 10.21 12.16 -3.93
C ASN A 376 9.30 11.01 -3.44
N VAL A 377 9.38 10.73 -2.15
CA VAL A 377 8.50 9.81 -1.43
C VAL A 377 7.86 10.60 -0.29
N ILE A 378 6.53 10.58 -0.22
CA ILE A 378 5.76 11.38 0.74
C ILE A 378 4.85 10.43 1.52
N PRO A 379 5.24 10.02 2.73
CA PRO A 379 4.34 9.30 3.63
C PRO A 379 3.12 10.18 3.97
N LEU A 380 1.92 9.63 3.80
CA LEU A 380 0.65 10.33 4.13
C LEU A 380 -0.02 9.71 5.37
N ALA A 381 0.41 8.52 5.77
CA ALA A 381 0.02 7.79 6.97
C ALA A 381 1.03 6.64 7.19
N ASN A 382 0.79 5.80 8.20
CA ASN A 382 1.59 4.59 8.45
C ASN A 382 1.43 3.52 7.35
N ASP A 383 0.41 3.62 6.50
CA ASP A 383 0.06 2.62 5.51
C ASP A 383 -0.32 3.21 4.14
N VAL A 384 -0.18 4.52 3.95
CA VAL A 384 -0.49 5.20 2.70
C VAL A 384 0.60 6.22 2.39
N GLY A 385 0.99 6.32 1.13
CA GLY A 385 1.94 7.34 0.71
C GLY A 385 2.00 7.53 -0.81
N LEU A 386 2.69 8.58 -1.21
CA LEU A 386 2.92 8.94 -2.60
C LEU A 386 4.38 8.67 -2.99
N ILE A 387 4.56 8.18 -4.21
CA ILE A 387 5.86 8.09 -4.86
C ILE A 387 5.78 8.90 -6.15
N GLN A 388 6.67 9.87 -6.33
CA GLN A 388 6.76 10.61 -7.57
C GLN A 388 7.26 9.70 -8.69
N MET A 389 6.50 9.64 -9.79
CA MET A 389 6.90 8.86 -10.96
C MET A 389 7.95 9.62 -11.76
N VAL A 390 9.08 8.96 -12.01
CA VAL A 390 10.14 9.49 -12.86
C VAL A 390 9.66 9.50 -14.31
N ARG A 391 9.87 10.61 -15.02
CA ARG A 391 9.53 10.72 -16.45
C ARG A 391 10.67 10.17 -17.33
N HIS A 392 10.32 9.82 -18.57
CA HIS A 392 11.28 9.40 -19.59
C HIS A 392 12.15 8.21 -19.17
N VAL A 393 11.54 7.23 -18.49
CA VAL A 393 12.18 5.98 -18.13
C VAL A 393 11.52 4.82 -18.87
N THR A 394 12.33 3.93 -19.41
CA THR A 394 11.87 2.70 -20.06
C THR A 394 12.33 1.51 -19.20
N PRO A 395 11.41 0.69 -18.65
CA PRO A 395 11.78 -0.50 -17.92
C PRO A 395 12.60 -1.45 -18.81
N LEU A 396 13.72 -1.99 -18.30
CA LEU A 396 14.57 -2.92 -19.05
C LEU A 396 13.79 -4.14 -19.59
N PHE A 397 12.75 -4.57 -18.87
CA PHE A 397 11.90 -5.67 -19.31
C PHE A 397 11.11 -5.33 -20.59
N GLN A 398 10.67 -4.08 -20.77
CA GLN A 398 10.02 -3.63 -22.00
C GLN A 398 10.99 -3.61 -23.17
N ILE A 399 12.26 -3.26 -22.93
CA ILE A 399 13.32 -3.31 -23.94
C ILE A 399 13.54 -4.77 -24.39
N TYR A 400 13.60 -5.70 -23.43
CA TYR A 400 13.74 -7.12 -23.70
C TYR A 400 12.58 -7.68 -24.54
N THR A 401 11.32 -7.35 -24.20
CA THR A 401 10.16 -7.87 -24.93
C THR A 401 9.96 -7.24 -26.31
N ALA A 402 10.29 -5.94 -26.48
CA ALA A 402 10.22 -5.27 -27.78
C ALA A 402 11.25 -5.84 -28.79
N ALA A 403 12.45 -6.20 -28.32
CA ALA A 403 13.47 -6.87 -29.13
C ALA A 403 13.08 -8.31 -29.50
N ALA A 404 12.29 -9.00 -28.68
CA ALA A 404 11.83 -10.36 -28.96
C ALA A 404 10.74 -10.41 -30.05
N THR A 405 9.92 -9.36 -30.20
CA THR A 405 8.89 -9.27 -31.25
C THR A 405 9.42 -8.90 -32.64
N THR A 406 10.70 -8.52 -32.76
CA THR A 406 11.33 -8.16 -34.04
C THR A 406 12.07 -9.31 -34.75
N GLY A 407 11.96 -10.55 -34.24
CA GLY A 407 12.34 -11.75 -34.99
C GLY A 407 11.41 -11.98 -36.21
N PRO A 408 11.85 -12.68 -37.27
CA PRO A 408 11.13 -12.75 -38.53
C PRO A 408 9.85 -13.59 -38.37
N SER A 409 8.75 -12.92 -38.04
CA SER A 409 7.41 -13.50 -38.05
C SER A 409 6.63 -12.84 -39.19
N SER A 410 6.40 -13.67 -40.20
CA SER A 410 5.53 -13.52 -41.36
C SER A 410 4.43 -12.44 -41.26
N THR A 411 4.34 -11.67 -42.35
CA THR A 411 3.16 -10.94 -42.83
C THR A 411 1.84 -11.52 -42.33
N THR A 412 1.25 -10.87 -41.33
CA THR A 412 -0.19 -10.93 -41.12
C THR A 412 -0.67 -9.61 -40.54
N THR A 413 -1.69 -9.08 -41.20
CA THR A 413 -2.46 -7.86 -40.99
C THR A 413 -2.62 -7.41 -39.54
N ALA A 414 -2.45 -6.10 -39.34
CA ALA A 414 -2.73 -5.38 -38.12
C ALA A 414 -4.22 -5.50 -37.73
N SER A 415 -4.50 -6.35 -36.75
CA SER A 415 -5.67 -6.25 -35.88
C SER A 415 -5.15 -6.16 -34.45
N THR A 416 -5.26 -4.97 -33.86
CA THR A 416 -4.84 -4.65 -32.51
C THR A 416 -5.84 -5.24 -31.50
N ASP A 417 -5.83 -6.57 -31.34
CA ASP A 417 -6.50 -7.23 -30.23
C ASP A 417 -5.57 -7.21 -29.01
N VAL A 418 -5.85 -6.31 -28.07
CA VAL A 418 -5.07 -6.05 -26.84
C VAL A 418 -5.18 -7.19 -25.81
N ASN A 419 -5.68 -8.37 -26.19
CA ASN A 419 -5.96 -9.50 -25.29
C ASN A 419 -5.24 -10.81 -25.64
N SER A 420 -4.21 -10.82 -26.50
CA SER A 420 -3.32 -11.98 -26.56
C SER A 420 -2.52 -12.05 -25.26
N VAL A 421 -2.79 -13.05 -24.42
CA VAL A 421 -1.99 -13.33 -23.22
C VAL A 421 -0.57 -13.64 -23.67
N ALA A 422 0.31 -12.64 -23.64
CA ALA A 422 1.73 -12.85 -23.86
C ALA A 422 2.19 -13.95 -22.88
N ALA A 423 2.87 -14.97 -23.39
CA ALA A 423 3.36 -16.08 -22.57
C ALA A 423 4.15 -15.53 -21.37
N ALA A 424 3.98 -16.14 -20.19
CA ALA A 424 4.64 -15.66 -18.98
C ALA A 424 6.16 -15.52 -19.22
N PRO A 425 6.84 -14.49 -18.66
CA PRO A 425 8.26 -14.26 -18.91
C PRO A 425 9.17 -15.46 -18.54
N THR A 426 8.68 -16.33 -17.66
CA THR A 426 9.35 -17.54 -17.20
C THR A 426 9.09 -18.77 -18.08
N ALA A 427 8.19 -18.70 -19.07
CA ALA A 427 7.84 -19.83 -19.93
C ALA A 427 9.04 -20.39 -20.71
N PRO A 428 9.94 -19.57 -21.31
CA PRO A 428 11.13 -20.07 -22.00
C PRO A 428 12.05 -20.86 -21.06
N PHE A 429 12.22 -20.37 -19.82
CA PHE A 429 13.02 -21.04 -18.80
C PHE A 429 12.48 -22.42 -18.46
N TYR A 430 11.17 -22.55 -18.22
CA TYR A 430 10.55 -23.86 -17.93
C TYR A 430 10.56 -24.80 -19.14
N ALA A 431 10.45 -24.29 -20.36
CA ALA A 431 10.58 -25.08 -21.58
C ALA A 431 11.99 -25.68 -21.69
N LYS A 432 13.03 -24.87 -21.46
CA LYS A 432 14.44 -25.32 -21.46
C LYS A 432 14.74 -26.33 -20.36
N LEU A 433 14.22 -26.14 -19.15
CA LEU A 433 14.37 -27.13 -18.08
C LEU A 433 13.85 -28.51 -18.50
N LYS A 434 12.67 -28.55 -19.14
CA LYS A 434 12.09 -29.81 -19.65
C LYS A 434 12.93 -30.41 -20.79
N GLN A 435 13.47 -29.58 -21.69
CA GLN A 435 14.36 -30.03 -22.76
C GLN A 435 15.63 -30.70 -22.21
N HIS A 436 16.17 -30.20 -21.10
CA HIS A 436 17.31 -30.78 -20.40
C HIS A 436 16.95 -31.86 -19.36
N GLY A 437 15.75 -32.46 -19.47
CA GLY A 437 15.36 -33.64 -18.69
C GLY A 437 14.79 -33.37 -17.29
N ILE A 438 14.55 -32.11 -16.90
CA ILE A 438 13.87 -31.80 -15.63
C ILE A 438 12.36 -31.90 -15.82
N THR A 439 11.79 -33.00 -15.34
CA THR A 439 10.35 -33.28 -15.40
C THR A 439 9.57 -32.58 -14.29
N ASN A 440 10.14 -32.53 -13.07
CA ASN A 440 9.53 -31.85 -11.92
C ASN A 440 9.96 -30.37 -11.86
N VAL A 441 9.24 -29.52 -12.60
CA VAL A 441 9.44 -28.06 -12.63
C VAL A 441 8.73 -27.31 -11.49
N THR A 442 8.14 -28.02 -10.53
CA THR A 442 7.42 -27.40 -9.40
C THR A 442 8.37 -26.79 -8.36
N PRO A 443 7.90 -25.85 -7.51
CA PRO A 443 8.73 -25.26 -6.46
C PRO A 443 9.39 -26.26 -5.50
N SER A 444 8.75 -27.41 -5.24
CA SER A 444 9.31 -28.47 -4.39
C SER A 444 10.42 -29.27 -5.08
N GLY A 445 10.42 -29.32 -6.42
CA GLY A 445 11.50 -29.92 -7.20
C GLY A 445 12.75 -29.05 -7.28
N ARG A 446 12.60 -27.72 -7.16
CA ARG A 446 13.67 -26.73 -7.35
C ARG A 446 14.97 -26.99 -6.59
N PRO A 447 14.97 -27.40 -5.30
CA PRO A 447 16.19 -27.68 -4.57
C PRO A 447 17.04 -28.83 -5.15
N HIS A 448 16.44 -29.70 -5.96
CA HIS A 448 17.07 -30.91 -6.50
C HIS A 448 17.52 -30.76 -7.97
N TRP A 449 17.34 -29.58 -8.58
CA TRP A 449 17.76 -29.37 -9.96
C TRP A 449 19.30 -29.31 -10.07
N PRO A 450 19.94 -30.12 -10.94
CA PRO A 450 21.39 -30.14 -11.07
C PRO A 450 21.94 -28.77 -11.52
N LEU A 451 22.99 -28.30 -10.83
CA LEU A 451 23.65 -27.02 -11.17
C LEU A 451 24.19 -27.00 -12.60
N THR A 452 24.67 -28.15 -13.09
CA THR A 452 25.15 -28.31 -14.47
C THR A 452 24.05 -28.03 -15.49
N THR A 453 22.86 -28.60 -15.28
CA THR A 453 21.68 -28.36 -16.11
C THR A 453 21.24 -26.89 -16.06
N LEU A 454 21.23 -26.26 -14.88
CA LEU A 454 20.89 -24.84 -14.75
C LEU A 454 21.86 -23.93 -15.53
N ARG A 455 23.16 -24.25 -15.53
CA ARG A 455 24.16 -23.54 -16.33
C ARG A 455 23.94 -23.73 -17.83
N GLN A 456 23.59 -24.94 -18.27
CA GLN A 456 23.26 -25.22 -19.67
C GLN A 456 22.02 -24.45 -20.12
N VAL A 457 20.94 -24.50 -19.33
CA VAL A 457 19.70 -23.73 -19.59
C VAL A 457 19.98 -22.23 -19.70
N TYR A 458 20.79 -21.69 -18.79
CA TYR A 458 21.19 -20.28 -18.86
C TYR A 458 21.96 -19.97 -20.15
N THR A 459 22.95 -20.81 -20.50
CA THR A 459 23.79 -20.64 -21.69
C THR A 459 22.95 -20.69 -22.96
N ASP A 460 22.02 -21.64 -23.06
CA ASP A 460 21.09 -21.76 -24.18
C ASP A 460 20.21 -20.51 -24.33
N LEU A 461 19.62 -20.01 -23.24
CA LEU A 461 18.77 -18.82 -23.27
C LEU A 461 19.54 -17.56 -23.66
N VAL A 462 20.81 -17.43 -23.22
CA VAL A 462 21.69 -16.32 -23.62
C VAL A 462 22.06 -16.41 -25.10
N ASN A 463 22.27 -17.62 -25.62
CA ASN A 463 22.59 -17.84 -27.03
C ASN A 463 21.39 -17.64 -27.97
N GLU A 464 20.18 -17.91 -27.50
CA GLU A 464 18.92 -17.66 -28.23
C GLU A 464 18.58 -16.17 -28.33
N HIS A 465 19.04 -15.38 -27.36
CA HIS A 465 18.94 -13.93 -27.36
C HIS A 465 20.34 -13.30 -27.40
N PRO A 466 21.10 -13.48 -28.50
CA PRO A 466 22.44 -12.92 -28.60
C PRO A 466 22.34 -11.41 -28.39
N LYS A 467 23.21 -10.87 -27.55
CA LYS A 467 23.21 -9.49 -27.05
C LYS A 467 23.18 -8.49 -28.21
N THR A 468 22.01 -8.19 -28.77
CA THR A 468 21.80 -6.93 -29.47
C THR A 468 21.93 -5.89 -28.38
N ASN A 469 23.04 -5.17 -28.37
CA ASN A 469 23.26 -4.11 -27.41
C ASN A 469 22.23 -3.02 -27.73
N VAL A 470 21.06 -3.10 -27.09
CA VAL A 470 19.89 -2.26 -27.42
C VAL A 470 20.17 -0.77 -27.16
N LEU A 471 21.26 -0.47 -26.44
CA LEU A 471 21.76 0.87 -26.16
C LEU A 471 22.63 1.48 -27.28
N LEU A 472 22.94 0.75 -28.36
CA LEU A 472 23.72 1.27 -29.50
C LEU A 472 22.85 1.66 -30.71
N ALA A 473 21.53 1.52 -30.61
CA ALA A 473 20.60 1.72 -31.73
C ALA A 473 19.82 3.05 -31.69
N GLU A 474 20.10 3.93 -30.72
CA GLU A 474 19.57 5.31 -30.66
C GLU A 474 20.63 6.35 -30.99
#